data_AF-A0A820RH49-F1
#
_entry.id   AF-A0A820RH49-F1
#
_cell.length_a   1.000
_cell.length_b   1.000
_cell.length_c   1.000
_cell.angle_alpha   90.00
_cell.angle_beta   90.00
_cell.angle_gamma   90.00
#
_symmetry.space_group_name_H-M   'P 1'
#
loop_
_entity.id
_entity.type
_entity.pdbx_description
1 polymer ?
#
loop_
_entity_poly.entity_id
_entity_poly.type
_entity_poly.pdbx_seq_one_letter_code
_entity_poly.pdbx_strand_id
1 'polypeptide(L)' 'QSFNADIVCLQEIHQDDFHQWLSPFLFQLGYGEGIFAKRGGTKAKDGVVIFFKRDKFKLINQYRLDYFDIAQFNFQQKHH' A
#
# COMPACT_ATOMS: atom_id res chain seq x y z
N GLN A 1 -13.40 1.49 -20.21
CA GLN A 1 -14.31 1.17 -19.10
C GLN A 1 -13.70 1.77 -17.84
N SER A 2 -14.41 2.65 -17.12
CA SER A 2 -13.93 3.24 -15.87
C SER A 2 -14.52 2.43 -14.71
N PHE A 3 -13.67 1.77 -13.93
CA PHE A 3 -14.11 1.08 -12.73
C PHE A 3 -14.23 2.13 -11.61
N ASN A 4 -15.45 2.61 -11.36
CA ASN A 4 -15.79 3.53 -10.26
C ASN A 4 -15.82 2.79 -8.91
N ALA A 5 -14.76 2.03 -8.62
CA ALA A 5 -14.67 1.20 -7.44
C ALA A 5 -14.74 2.05 -6.16
N ASP A 6 -15.25 1.46 -5.08
CA ASP A 6 -15.28 2.14 -3.79
C ASP A 6 -13.96 1.98 -3.02
N ILE A 7 -13.26 0.87 -3.27
CA ILE A 7 -11.93 0.55 -2.74
C ILE A 7 -11.08 0.03 -3.92
N VAL A 8 -9.84 0.50 -4.02
CA VAL A 8 -8.87 0.10 -5.04
C VAL A 8 -7.62 -0.42 -4.35
N CYS A 9 -7.21 -1.65 -4.70
CA CYS A 9 -5.98 -2.27 -4.23
C CYS A 9 -5.11 -2.62 -5.43
N LEU A 10 -3.88 -2.10 -5.49
CA LEU A 10 -2.95 -2.38 -6.60
C LEU A 10 -1.61 -2.92 -6.06
N GLN A 11 -0.95 -3.75 -6.85
CA GLN A 11 0.37 -4.31 -6.58
C GLN A 11 1.40 -3.76 -7.58
N GLU A 12 2.69 -3.97 -7.29
CA GLU A 12 3.82 -3.59 -8.15
C GLU A 12 3.94 -2.08 -8.42
N ILE A 13 3.43 -1.26 -7.50
CA ILE A 13 3.48 0.19 -7.63
C ILE A 13 4.84 0.71 -7.18
N HIS A 14 5.56 1.42 -8.05
CA HIS A 14 6.78 2.10 -7.66
C HIS A 14 6.47 3.34 -6.81
N GLN A 15 7.38 3.67 -5.88
CA GLN A 15 7.18 4.78 -4.97
C GLN A 15 6.99 6.12 -5.71
N ASP A 16 7.78 6.35 -6.77
CA ASP A 16 7.66 7.58 -7.56
C ASP A 16 6.32 7.65 -8.30
N ASP A 17 5.85 6.55 -8.90
CA ASP A 17 4.55 6.49 -9.58
C ASP A 17 3.39 6.76 -8.61
N PHE A 18 3.49 6.24 -7.38
CA PHE A 18 2.50 6.51 -6.33
C PHE A 18 2.36 8.01 -6.04
N HIS A 19 3.48 8.69 -5.81
CA HIS A 19 3.49 10.10 -5.42
C HIS A 19 3.24 11.05 -6.59
N GLN A 20 3.82 10.79 -7.76
CA GLN A 20 3.82 11.73 -8.88
C GLN A 20 2.56 11.62 -9.73
N TRP A 21 1.94 10.44 -9.82
CA TRP A 21 0.83 10.22 -10.74
C TRP A 21 -0.40 9.61 -10.06
N LEU A 22 -0.26 8.47 -9.40
CA LEU A 22 -1.41 7.66 -8.96
C LEU A 22 -2.23 8.35 -7.87
N SER A 23 -1.57 8.87 -6.84
CA SER A 23 -2.25 9.55 -5.73
C SER A 23 -2.93 10.85 -6.17
N PRO A 24 -2.25 11.76 -6.93
CA PRO A 24 -2.92 12.93 -7.50
C PRO A 24 -4.12 12.59 -8.39
N PHE A 25 -3.99 11.57 -9.24
CA PHE A 25 -5.04 11.14 -10.15
C PHE A 25 -6.27 10.60 -9.39
N LEU A 26 -6.07 9.69 -8.43
CA LEU A 26 -7.19 9.14 -7.66
C LEU A 26 -7.82 10.18 -6.72
N PHE A 27 -7.05 11.15 -6.22
CA PHE A 27 -7.61 12.26 -5.45
C PHE A 27 -8.63 13.07 -6.26
N GLN A 28 -8.34 13.32 -7.55
CA GLN A 28 -9.28 14.01 -8.46
C GLN A 28 -10.55 13.19 -8.71
N LEU A 29 -10.46 11.86 -8.61
CA LEU A 29 -11.59 10.94 -8.75
C LEU A 29 -12.39 10.71 -7.45
N GLY A 30 -12.09 11.45 -6.38
CA GLY A 30 -12.84 11.41 -5.11
C GLY A 30 -12.31 10.41 -4.08
N TYR A 31 -11.13 9.82 -4.32
CA TYR A 31 -10.48 8.98 -3.31
C TYR A 31 -9.80 9.84 -2.24
N GLY A 32 -9.64 9.26 -1.05
CA GLY A 32 -8.88 9.86 0.05
C GLY A 32 -7.37 9.74 -0.15
N GLU A 33 -6.63 10.00 0.92
CA GLU A 33 -5.19 9.74 0.97
C GLU A 33 -4.93 8.24 0.77
N GLY A 34 -4.10 7.91 -0.22
CA GLY A 34 -3.71 6.54 -0.52
C GLY A 34 -2.74 5.99 0.51
N ILE A 35 -2.87 4.70 0.81
CA ILE A 35 -1.98 3.98 1.70
C ILE A 35 -0.97 3.23 0.85
N PHE A 36 0.32 3.63 0.87
CA PHE A 36 1.41 2.90 0.22
C PHE A 36 2.20 2.07 1.25
N ALA A 37 2.45 0.81 0.93
CA ALA A 37 3.34 -0.05 1.69
C ALA A 37 4.39 -0.66 0.75
N LYS A 38 5.64 -0.24 0.94
CA LYS A 38 6.79 -0.78 0.21
C LYS A 38 6.96 -2.27 0.51
N ARG A 39 7.33 -3.06 -0.50
CA ARG A 39 7.70 -4.46 -0.28
C ARG A 39 8.98 -4.57 0.58
N GLY A 40 9.02 -5.57 1.44
CA GLY A 40 10.19 -5.85 2.28
C GLY A 40 11.44 -6.20 1.49
N GLY A 41 12.60 -6.04 2.12
CA GLY A 41 13.92 -6.30 1.52
C GLY A 41 14.59 -5.05 0.92
N THR A 42 15.91 -4.99 1.03
CA THR A 42 16.71 -3.79 0.72
C THR A 42 16.69 -3.35 -0.74
N LYS A 43 16.36 -4.26 -1.67
CA LYS A 43 16.35 -4.01 -3.12
C LYS A 43 14.95 -3.71 -3.68
N ALA A 44 13.89 -3.76 -2.88
CA ALA A 44 12.54 -3.48 -3.36
C ALA A 44 12.43 -2.01 -3.80
N LYS A 45 11.77 -1.76 -4.93
CA LYS A 45 11.44 -0.41 -5.45
C LYS A 45 9.92 -0.20 -5.58
N ASP A 46 9.19 -1.28 -5.41
CA ASP A 46 7.76 -1.43 -5.59
C ASP A 46 7.07 -1.77 -4.26
N GLY A 47 5.75 -1.67 -4.26
CA GLY A 47 4.91 -1.96 -3.12
C GLY A 47 3.46 -2.17 -3.51
N VAL A 48 2.61 -2.17 -2.50
CA VAL A 48 1.15 -2.24 -2.65
C VAL A 48 0.53 -0.92 -2.25
N VAL A 49 -0.62 -0.61 -2.84
CA VAL A 49 -1.41 0.57 -2.51
C VAL A 49 -2.86 0.22 -2.22
N ILE A 50 -3.47 0.97 -1.30
CA ILE A 50 -4.90 0.92 -1.02
C ILE A 50 -5.46 2.34 -1.08
N PHE A 51 -6.52 2.53 -1.86
CA PHE A 51 -7.33 3.75 -1.89
C PHE A 51 -8.78 3.42 -1.59
N PHE A 52 -9.49 4.34 -0.96
CA PHE A 52 -10.92 4.25 -0.72
C PHE A 52 -11.58 5.61 -0.93
N LYS A 53 -12.84 5.62 -1.34
CA LYS A 53 -13.61 6.86 -1.53
C LYS A 53 -13.81 7.60 -0.22
N ARG A 54 -13.46 8.90 -0.19
CA ARG A 54 -13.44 9.70 1.04
C ARG A 54 -14.82 10.10 1.56
N ASP A 55 -15.85 9.99 0.72
CA ASP A 55 -17.26 10.21 1.08
C ASP A 55 -17.92 8.94 1.67
N LYS A 56 -17.26 7.78 1.57
CA LYS A 56 -17.79 6.49 2.05
C LYS A 56 -17.03 5.90 3.23
N PHE A 57 -15.71 6.11 3.28
CA PHE A 57 -14.85 5.48 4.29
C PHE A 57 -13.91 6.49 4.96
N LYS A 58 -13.55 6.19 6.20
CA LYS A 58 -12.49 6.85 6.95
C LYS A 58 -11.52 5.80 7.45
N LEU A 59 -10.22 6.06 7.30
CA LEU A 59 -9.19 5.22 7.90
C LEU A 59 -9.26 5.32 9.42
N ILE A 60 -9.44 4.17 10.09
CA ILE A 60 -9.38 4.08 11.55
C ILE A 60 -8.00 3.59 11.97
N ASN A 61 -7.59 2.43 11.45
CA ASN A 61 -6.31 1.79 11.76
C ASN A 61 -5.66 1.25 10.48
N GLN A 62 -4.33 1.16 10.48
CA GLN A 62 -3.53 0.56 9.42
C GLN A 62 -2.47 -0.36 10.02
N TYR A 63 -2.32 -1.56 9.45
CA TYR A 63 -1.28 -2.51 9.82
C TYR A 63 -0.49 -2.91 8.59
N ARG A 64 0.84 -2.76 8.65
CA ARG A 64 1.76 -3.25 7.62
C ARG A 64 2.38 -4.54 8.11
N LEU A 65 2.25 -5.59 7.31
CA LEU A 65 2.91 -6.87 7.54
C LEU A 65 4.12 -6.97 6.63
N ASP A 66 5.31 -7.05 7.22
CA ASP A 66 6.53 -7.37 6.49
C ASP A 66 6.92 -8.83 6.76
N TYR A 67 6.60 -9.71 5.82
CA TYR A 67 6.90 -11.13 5.94
C TYR A 67 8.40 -11.42 5.98
N PHE A 68 9.25 -10.55 5.42
CA PHE A 68 10.70 -10.70 5.52
C PHE A 68 11.15 -10.53 6.97
N ASP A 69 10.67 -9.47 7.63
CA ASP A 69 10.97 -9.20 9.03
C ASP A 69 10.43 -10.31 9.95
N ILE A 70 9.20 -10.78 9.68
CA ILE A 70 8.58 -11.88 10.42
C ILE A 70 9.39 -13.18 10.27
N ALA A 71 9.83 -13.49 9.04
CA ALA A 71 10.65 -14.68 8.78
C ALA A 71 12.01 -14.58 9.49
N GLN A 72 12.64 -13.41 9.47
CA GLN A 72 13.92 -13.17 10.15
C GLN A 72 13.82 -13.30 11.67
N PHE A 73 12.77 -12.73 12.28
CA PHE A 73 12.50 -12.87 13.71
C PHE A 73 12.29 -14.34 14.11
N ASN A 74 11.47 -15.07 13.36
CA ASN A 74 11.21 -16.49 13.62
C ASN A 74 12.45 -17.36 13.46
N PHE A 75 13.37 -17.00 12.55
CA PHE A 75 14.64 -17.69 12.39
C PHE A 75 15.54 -17.49 13.61
N GLN A 76 15.63 -16.27 14.15
CA GLN A 76 16.44 -15.97 15.34
C GLN A 76 15.94 -16.73 16.58
N GLN A 77 14.63 -16.85 16.78
CA GLN A 77 14.03 -17.56 17.92
C GLN A 77 14.21 -19.09 17.89
N LYS A 78 14.43 -19.69 16.71
CA LYS A 78 14.68 -21.14 16.57
C LYS A 78 16.11 -21.56 16.85
N HIS A 79 17.04 -20.59 16.88
CA HIS A 79 18.47 -20.82 17.07
C HIS A 79 18.99 -20.30 18.41
N HIS A 80 18.07 -20.00 19.34
CA HIS A 80 18.28 -19.86 20.78
C HIS A 80 17.60 -21.02 21.50
#